data_AF-A0A5S6R4J1-F1
#
_entry.id   AF-A0A5S6R4J1-F1
#
_cell.length_a   1.000
_cell.length_b   1.000
_cell.length_c   1.000
_cell.angle_alpha   90.00
_cell.angle_beta   90.00
_cell.angle_gamma   90.00
#
_symmetry.space_group_name_H-M   'P 1'
#
loop_
_entity.id
_entity.type
_entity.pdbx_description
1 polymer ?
#
loop_
_entity_poly.entity_id
_entity_poly.type
_entity_poly.pdbx_seq_one_letter_code
_entity_poly.pdbx_strand_id
1 'polypeptide(L)'
;MESPGSSDSADKPKSKLESLSREELLIFVKKQAVALRDLKVEVKRMQEGQHDICQGKALSVSRDCQTDELLLCDQQQTLTEQERQVETLRSLLAVRTLDLEASRVELSKLKSELDRLTQPQSQEGQDALLRMEIDEYRQSIKKLQEDIRQLGDLYAEKNDQLKQADRAHKDLSQEVQKSKVNIDSLEKQVVQLQQDNCRLSEQLQKAREEMKLSDEAFAQFRHESQREKLHLTEELTSSHGVLEAANSVAKDLKHKVADLEVERDQLRAELNSINEEFEAYKVRSQAVLKQKNLVNPPQWVEQEAQERELLEEQLRIAQGRLADLSRSYDDALVQIKELSETGVDTKERLESTIRKAEEVENALRSKLEHFSKQSVEAVRALEQKLQESNEQLESAKRDLQDQLRMKDENHATEKAILEQKLQALQTNLKSGGLSVQRRGSTPDDAEVPVNETAAEVNGTMNAMVVPAAEKIHRINGHLLPLEELLERGSDQPIQSPSVSIGDTYEEHRIRMQHLTELLYEAELTGSRLTEQNRVLKEEIRRLTRNEERQQHLNNAEYLKNVVLKFVNPKFQDARPSLLPVLTTMLRLSKEEAAELEKIAVSANDGSGPSSFSAPWYGYLQRWSGGFS
;
A
#
# COMPACT_ATOMS: atom_id res chain seq x y z
N MET A 1 -61.09 -23.33 -186.41
CA MET A 1 -61.78 -24.40 -185.66
C MET A 1 -62.70 -23.71 -184.65
N GLU A 2 -63.98 -24.03 -184.50
CA GLU A 2 -64.88 -24.90 -185.29
C GLU A 2 -66.37 -24.55 -184.98
N SER A 3 -67.34 -25.15 -185.69
CA SER A 3 -68.80 -24.92 -185.60
C SER A 3 -69.51 -25.95 -184.67
N PRO A 4 -70.87 -26.10 -184.57
CA PRO A 4 -72.06 -25.39 -185.12
C PRO A 4 -72.93 -24.74 -184.00
N GLY A 5 -74.24 -24.45 -184.05
CA GLY A 5 -75.41 -24.58 -184.98
C GLY A 5 -76.72 -24.13 -184.24
N SER A 6 -77.96 -24.19 -184.73
CA SER A 6 -78.59 -24.40 -186.06
C SER A 6 -80.13 -24.17 -185.97
N SER A 7 -80.81 -23.79 -187.08
CA SER A 7 -82.26 -23.95 -187.43
C SER A 7 -83.40 -23.40 -186.52
N ASP A 8 -84.55 -22.85 -186.97
CA ASP A 8 -85.16 -22.33 -188.25
C ASP A 8 -86.60 -21.79 -187.90
N SER A 9 -87.51 -21.14 -188.66
CA SER A 9 -87.74 -20.47 -189.99
C SER A 9 -89.10 -19.66 -189.85
N ALA A 10 -89.94 -19.08 -190.75
CA ALA A 10 -90.14 -18.71 -192.19
C ALA A 10 -91.39 -17.74 -192.23
N ASP A 11 -91.96 -17.09 -193.29
CA ASP A 11 -91.61 -16.65 -194.66
C ASP A 11 -92.37 -15.31 -195.02
N LYS A 12 -93.42 -15.28 -195.88
CA LYS A 12 -93.85 -14.05 -196.64
C LYS A 12 -95.37 -13.89 -196.95
N PRO A 13 -95.80 -12.72 -197.52
CA PRO A 13 -96.44 -12.70 -198.86
C PRO A 13 -96.12 -11.46 -199.77
N LYS A 14 -96.97 -11.10 -200.77
CA LYS A 14 -96.67 -10.32 -202.01
C LYS A 14 -97.44 -8.97 -202.21
N SER A 15 -97.15 -8.25 -203.31
CA SER A 15 -97.59 -6.88 -203.69
C SER A 15 -98.68 -6.80 -204.80
N LYS A 16 -99.11 -5.57 -205.21
CA LYS A 16 -100.51 -5.33 -205.66
C LYS A 16 -100.79 -4.11 -206.62
N LEU A 17 -99.97 -3.85 -207.66
CA LEU A 17 -99.93 -2.51 -208.32
C LEU A 17 -100.62 -2.36 -209.71
N GLU A 18 -101.18 -3.40 -210.32
CA GLU A 18 -101.59 -3.37 -211.75
C GLU A 18 -103.09 -3.10 -212.02
N SER A 19 -103.93 -2.94 -210.99
CA SER A 19 -105.39 -3.02 -211.11
C SER A 19 -106.13 -1.69 -210.90
N LEU A 20 -105.71 -0.60 -211.56
CA LEU A 20 -106.28 0.76 -211.37
C LEU A 20 -106.49 1.50 -212.71
N SER A 21 -107.51 2.36 -212.74
CA SER A 21 -107.93 3.15 -213.91
C SER A 21 -107.32 4.58 -213.94
N ARG A 22 -107.63 5.33 -215.01
CA ARG A 22 -107.05 6.67 -215.29
C ARG A 22 -107.35 7.71 -214.20
N GLU A 23 -108.53 7.67 -213.60
CA GLU A 23 -108.92 8.53 -212.48
C GLU A 23 -108.12 8.19 -211.20
N GLU A 24 -108.04 6.91 -210.88
CA GLU A 24 -107.44 6.39 -209.65
C GLU A 24 -105.92 6.63 -209.62
N LEU A 25 -105.26 6.51 -210.76
CA LEU A 25 -103.83 6.83 -210.91
C LEU A 25 -103.54 8.30 -210.59
N LEU A 26 -104.46 9.21 -210.97
CA LEU A 26 -104.34 10.65 -210.75
C LEU A 26 -104.55 11.02 -209.27
N ILE A 27 -105.44 10.29 -208.59
CA ILE A 27 -105.61 10.36 -207.12
C ILE A 27 -104.36 9.83 -206.42
N PHE A 28 -103.81 8.69 -206.85
CA PHE A 28 -102.61 8.09 -206.27
C PHE A 28 -101.37 9.00 -206.37
N VAL A 29 -101.14 9.64 -207.52
CA VAL A 29 -100.04 10.60 -207.71
C VAL A 29 -100.23 11.85 -206.83
N LYS A 30 -101.45 12.40 -206.71
CA LYS A 30 -101.74 13.47 -205.72
C LYS A 30 -101.44 13.02 -204.29
N LYS A 31 -101.72 11.76 -203.93
CA LYS A 31 -101.46 11.20 -202.61
C LYS A 31 -99.95 11.09 -202.32
N GLN A 32 -99.14 10.68 -203.30
CA GLN A 32 -97.67 10.72 -203.18
C GLN A 32 -97.14 12.16 -203.03
N ALA A 33 -97.70 13.13 -203.74
CA ALA A 33 -97.30 14.54 -203.66
C ALA A 33 -97.64 15.24 -202.32
N VAL A 34 -98.46 14.61 -201.47
CA VAL A 34 -98.64 15.00 -200.07
C VAL A 34 -97.60 14.31 -199.19
N ALA A 35 -97.47 12.98 -199.29
CA ALA A 35 -96.53 12.20 -198.47
C ALA A 35 -95.06 12.66 -198.59
N LEU A 36 -94.61 13.08 -199.78
CA LEU A 36 -93.27 13.65 -200.00
C LEU A 36 -93.06 15.01 -199.30
N ARG A 37 -94.14 15.73 -198.96
CA ARG A 37 -94.08 17.00 -198.22
C ARG A 37 -93.95 16.74 -196.73
N ASP A 38 -94.69 15.77 -196.21
CA ASP A 38 -94.66 15.34 -194.81
C ASP A 38 -93.29 14.75 -194.45
N LEU A 39 -92.73 13.87 -195.30
CA LEU A 39 -91.37 13.33 -195.12
C LEU A 39 -90.29 14.41 -194.97
N LYS A 40 -90.47 15.57 -195.61
CA LYS A 40 -89.50 16.67 -195.55
C LYS A 40 -89.57 17.47 -194.23
N VAL A 41 -90.66 17.35 -193.48
CA VAL A 41 -90.75 17.82 -192.09
C VAL A 41 -90.09 16.81 -191.14
N GLU A 42 -90.28 15.52 -191.38
CA GLU A 42 -89.69 14.41 -190.61
C GLU A 42 -88.15 14.50 -190.55
N VAL A 43 -87.51 14.73 -191.70
CA VAL A 43 -86.05 14.89 -191.81
C VAL A 43 -85.54 16.08 -190.98
N LYS A 44 -86.34 17.14 -190.80
CA LYS A 44 -85.91 18.33 -190.06
C LYS A 44 -85.84 18.07 -188.55
N ARG A 45 -86.84 17.36 -187.98
CA ARG A 45 -86.79 16.87 -186.57
C ARG A 45 -85.54 16.01 -186.31
N MET A 46 -85.20 15.15 -187.25
CA MET A 46 -84.06 14.22 -187.10
C MET A 46 -82.70 14.92 -186.99
N GLN A 47 -82.56 16.15 -187.50
CA GLN A 47 -81.31 16.92 -187.36
C GLN A 47 -81.21 17.64 -186.02
N GLU A 48 -82.33 18.10 -185.45
CA GLU A 48 -82.36 18.77 -184.15
C GLU A 48 -82.01 17.77 -183.02
N GLY A 49 -82.54 16.54 -183.08
CA GLY A 49 -82.23 15.48 -182.11
C GLY A 49 -80.79 14.95 -182.08
N GLN A 50 -79.91 15.37 -183.00
CA GLN A 50 -78.49 15.02 -182.96
C GLN A 50 -77.64 15.96 -182.09
N HIS A 51 -78.16 17.12 -181.67
CA HIS A 51 -77.36 18.09 -180.91
C HIS A 51 -77.22 17.69 -179.43
N ASP A 52 -78.33 17.37 -178.77
CA ASP A 52 -78.39 17.16 -177.31
C ASP A 52 -77.58 15.93 -176.83
N ILE A 53 -77.48 14.90 -177.66
CA ILE A 53 -76.77 13.64 -177.32
C ILE A 53 -75.26 13.87 -177.15
N CYS A 54 -74.68 14.86 -177.84
CA CYS A 54 -73.24 15.13 -177.82
C CYS A 54 -72.77 15.83 -176.53
N GLN A 55 -73.65 16.55 -175.81
CA GLN A 55 -73.24 17.33 -174.64
C GLN A 55 -73.18 16.49 -173.34
N GLY A 56 -73.96 15.41 -173.24
CA GLY A 56 -74.11 14.64 -172.00
C GLY A 56 -72.93 13.73 -171.61
N LYS A 57 -72.12 13.25 -172.57
CA LYS A 57 -71.10 12.21 -172.31
C LYS A 57 -69.73 12.71 -171.86
N ALA A 58 -69.47 14.01 -171.89
CA ALA A 58 -68.21 14.57 -171.39
C ALA A 58 -68.07 14.51 -169.85
N LEU A 59 -69.21 14.41 -169.12
CA LEU A 59 -69.25 14.57 -167.67
C LEU A 59 -69.06 13.27 -166.86
N SER A 60 -69.18 12.08 -167.47
CA SER A 60 -69.00 10.81 -166.75
C SER A 60 -67.53 10.46 -166.52
N VAL A 61 -66.68 10.69 -167.53
CA VAL A 61 -65.26 10.26 -167.52
C VAL A 61 -64.42 10.96 -166.44
N SER A 62 -64.87 12.10 -165.91
CA SER A 62 -64.13 12.88 -164.90
C SER A 62 -64.42 12.50 -163.45
N ARG A 63 -65.31 11.53 -163.16
CA ARG A 63 -65.60 11.08 -161.79
C ARG A 63 -64.82 9.84 -161.38
N ASP A 64 -64.64 8.89 -162.30
CA ASP A 64 -64.09 7.58 -161.97
C ASP A 64 -62.56 7.62 -161.73
N CYS A 65 -61.88 8.68 -162.17
CA CYS A 65 -60.45 8.88 -161.94
C CYS A 65 -60.10 9.49 -160.56
N GLN A 66 -61.08 9.93 -159.75
CA GLN A 66 -60.82 10.49 -158.41
C GLN A 66 -60.99 9.49 -157.26
N THR A 67 -61.56 8.31 -157.51
CA THR A 67 -61.81 7.31 -156.46
C THR A 67 -60.59 6.44 -156.12
N ASP A 68 -59.73 6.16 -157.09
CA ASP A 68 -58.61 5.22 -156.90
C ASP A 68 -57.40 5.84 -156.18
N GLU A 69 -57.13 7.15 -156.38
CA GLU A 69 -56.08 7.87 -155.62
C GLU A 69 -56.41 7.94 -154.12
N LEU A 70 -57.69 8.04 -153.76
CA LEU A 70 -58.16 8.12 -152.37
C LEU A 70 -57.92 6.80 -151.61
N LEU A 71 -58.22 5.66 -152.23
CA LEU A 71 -58.02 4.34 -151.62
C LEU A 71 -56.54 4.01 -151.36
N LEU A 72 -55.64 4.43 -152.25
CA LEU A 72 -54.20 4.23 -152.05
C LEU A 72 -53.66 5.08 -150.88
N CYS A 73 -54.18 6.31 -150.73
CA CYS A 73 -53.75 7.24 -149.70
C CYS A 73 -54.09 6.75 -148.28
N ASP A 74 -55.31 6.26 -148.04
CA ASP A 74 -55.73 5.71 -146.74
C ASP A 74 -54.94 4.46 -146.35
N GLN A 75 -54.56 3.61 -147.32
CA GLN A 75 -53.69 2.44 -147.07
C GLN A 75 -52.25 2.86 -146.72
N GLN A 76 -51.73 3.92 -147.33
CA GLN A 76 -50.40 4.48 -147.00
C GLN A 76 -50.37 5.13 -145.61
N GLN A 77 -51.44 5.83 -145.22
CA GLN A 77 -51.56 6.49 -143.91
C GLN A 77 -51.72 5.48 -142.76
N THR A 78 -52.51 4.41 -142.96
CA THR A 78 -52.71 3.38 -141.93
C THR A 78 -51.44 2.56 -141.67
N LEU A 79 -50.63 2.27 -142.70
CA LEU A 79 -49.32 1.62 -142.53
C LEU A 79 -48.32 2.51 -141.78
N THR A 80 -48.18 3.79 -142.17
CA THR A 80 -47.20 4.69 -141.56
C THR A 80 -47.49 4.99 -140.08
N GLU A 81 -48.76 5.05 -139.67
CA GLU A 81 -49.11 5.16 -138.24
C GLU A 81 -48.82 3.86 -137.46
N GLN A 82 -48.99 2.67 -138.06
CA GLN A 82 -48.58 1.41 -137.44
C GLN A 82 -47.06 1.31 -137.29
N GLU A 83 -46.29 1.73 -138.30
CA GLU A 83 -44.82 1.80 -138.21
C GLU A 83 -44.38 2.75 -137.09
N ARG A 84 -45.03 3.91 -136.96
CA ARG A 84 -44.77 4.89 -135.88
C ARG A 84 -45.09 4.33 -134.48
N GLN A 85 -46.12 3.48 -134.37
CA GLN A 85 -46.46 2.79 -133.12
C GLN A 85 -45.46 1.67 -132.79
N VAL A 86 -44.97 0.93 -133.79
CA VAL A 86 -43.91 -0.07 -133.61
C VAL A 86 -42.60 0.59 -133.17
N GLU A 87 -42.22 1.73 -133.75
CA GLU A 87 -40.96 2.41 -133.41
C GLU A 87 -41.00 3.11 -132.04
N THR A 88 -42.16 3.59 -131.61
CA THR A 88 -42.36 4.09 -130.23
C THR A 88 -42.36 2.97 -129.19
N LEU A 89 -42.86 1.77 -129.51
CA LEU A 89 -42.71 0.58 -128.65
C LEU A 89 -41.27 0.05 -128.60
N ARG A 90 -40.53 0.07 -129.73
CA ARG A 90 -39.10 -0.30 -129.79
C ARG A 90 -38.23 0.62 -128.93
N SER A 91 -38.41 1.93 -129.05
CA SER A 91 -37.66 2.91 -128.24
C SER A 91 -37.99 2.80 -126.74
N LEU A 92 -39.26 2.57 -126.38
CA LEU A 92 -39.65 2.30 -124.98
C LEU A 92 -39.00 1.02 -124.43
N LEU A 93 -38.95 -0.06 -125.22
CA LEU A 93 -38.26 -1.30 -124.85
C LEU A 93 -36.75 -1.08 -124.68
N ALA A 94 -36.11 -0.35 -125.59
CA ALA A 94 -34.67 -0.05 -125.54
C ALA A 94 -34.28 0.70 -124.26
N VAL A 95 -35.05 1.71 -123.86
CA VAL A 95 -34.89 2.41 -122.58
C VAL A 95 -35.03 1.44 -121.41
N ARG A 96 -36.03 0.56 -121.42
CA ARG A 96 -36.25 -0.38 -120.31
C ARG A 96 -35.18 -1.48 -120.21
N THR A 97 -34.53 -1.87 -121.30
CA THR A 97 -33.30 -2.69 -121.23
C THR A 97 -32.14 -1.94 -120.59
N LEU A 98 -31.92 -0.66 -120.93
CA LEU A 98 -30.88 0.16 -120.31
C LEU A 98 -31.11 0.35 -118.79
N ASP A 99 -32.35 0.57 -118.37
CA ASP A 99 -32.71 0.65 -116.94
C ASP A 99 -32.41 -0.66 -116.19
N LEU A 100 -32.68 -1.81 -116.82
CA LEU A 100 -32.41 -3.14 -116.24
C LEU A 100 -30.91 -3.46 -116.21
N GLU A 101 -30.13 -2.98 -117.19
CA GLU A 101 -28.68 -3.10 -117.19
C GLU A 101 -28.02 -2.20 -116.14
N ALA A 102 -28.49 -0.95 -115.99
CA ALA A 102 -28.07 -0.06 -114.90
C ALA A 102 -28.36 -0.70 -113.53
N SER A 103 -29.58 -1.20 -113.32
CA SER A 103 -29.98 -1.92 -112.11
C SER A 103 -29.11 -3.16 -111.84
N ARG A 104 -28.73 -3.90 -112.90
CA ARG A 104 -27.78 -5.03 -112.80
C ARG A 104 -26.37 -4.59 -112.40
N VAL A 105 -25.89 -3.46 -112.90
CA VAL A 105 -24.58 -2.90 -112.53
C VAL A 105 -24.58 -2.39 -111.09
N GLU A 106 -25.68 -1.81 -110.60
CA GLU A 106 -25.81 -1.44 -109.19
C GLU A 106 -25.89 -2.66 -108.27
N LEU A 107 -26.65 -3.69 -108.64
CA LEU A 107 -26.67 -4.97 -107.93
C LEU A 107 -25.32 -5.68 -107.94
N SER A 108 -24.52 -5.56 -109.01
CA SER A 108 -23.17 -6.15 -109.06
C SER A 108 -22.16 -5.37 -108.20
N LYS A 109 -22.29 -4.04 -108.11
CA LYS A 109 -21.53 -3.20 -107.18
C LYS A 109 -21.88 -3.55 -105.73
N LEU A 110 -23.15 -3.50 -105.35
CA LEU A 110 -23.64 -3.88 -104.01
C LEU A 110 -23.23 -5.31 -103.64
N LYS A 111 -23.26 -6.25 -104.60
CA LYS A 111 -22.75 -7.60 -104.38
C LYS A 111 -21.23 -7.61 -104.16
N SER A 112 -20.45 -6.86 -104.93
CA SER A 112 -18.99 -6.78 -104.73
C SER A 112 -18.60 -6.08 -103.42
N GLU A 113 -19.43 -5.18 -102.90
CA GLU A 113 -19.29 -4.55 -101.58
C GLU A 113 -19.67 -5.53 -100.46
N LEU A 114 -20.74 -6.30 -100.64
CA LEU A 114 -21.11 -7.39 -99.73
C LEU A 114 -20.05 -8.50 -99.70
N ASP A 115 -19.55 -8.94 -100.86
CA ASP A 115 -18.48 -9.94 -100.97
C ASP A 115 -17.16 -9.41 -100.37
N ARG A 116 -16.87 -8.10 -100.45
CA ARG A 116 -15.77 -7.43 -99.72
C ARG A 116 -15.95 -7.44 -98.20
N LEU A 117 -17.16 -7.19 -97.71
CA LEU A 117 -17.50 -7.21 -96.28
C LEU A 117 -17.60 -8.64 -95.71
N THR A 118 -17.83 -9.64 -96.58
CA THR A 118 -17.96 -11.07 -96.21
C THR A 118 -16.64 -11.83 -96.35
N GLN A 119 -15.61 -11.26 -96.99
CA GLN A 119 -14.25 -11.79 -96.92
C GLN A 119 -13.71 -11.71 -95.47
N PRO A 120 -13.06 -12.77 -94.95
CA PRO A 120 -12.50 -12.78 -93.61
C PRO A 120 -11.21 -11.93 -93.54
N GLN A 121 -11.37 -10.61 -93.48
CA GLN A 121 -10.25 -9.67 -93.34
C GLN A 121 -9.70 -9.67 -91.91
N SER A 122 -8.76 -10.58 -91.63
CA SER A 122 -7.84 -10.56 -90.50
C SER A 122 -8.48 -10.34 -89.12
N GLN A 123 -9.63 -10.98 -88.85
CA GLN A 123 -10.18 -11.03 -87.49
C GLN A 123 -9.20 -11.68 -86.50
N GLU A 124 -8.34 -12.61 -86.97
CA GLU A 124 -7.23 -13.16 -86.16
C GLU A 124 -6.29 -12.07 -85.63
N GLY A 125 -6.00 -11.02 -86.41
CA GLY A 125 -5.15 -9.91 -85.96
C GLY A 125 -5.82 -9.03 -84.90
N GLN A 126 -7.13 -8.79 -85.01
CA GLN A 126 -7.89 -8.03 -84.02
C GLN A 126 -8.14 -8.85 -82.75
N ASP A 127 -8.47 -10.12 -82.87
CA ASP A 127 -8.67 -11.04 -81.75
C ASP A 127 -7.33 -11.34 -81.03
N ALA A 128 -6.20 -11.42 -81.74
CA ALA A 128 -4.87 -11.49 -81.13
C ALA A 128 -4.51 -10.22 -80.36
N LEU A 129 -4.83 -9.03 -80.89
CA LEU A 129 -4.62 -7.75 -80.19
C LEU A 129 -5.47 -7.68 -78.93
N LEU A 130 -6.76 -8.02 -79.01
CA LEU A 130 -7.67 -8.06 -77.86
C LEU A 130 -7.24 -9.10 -76.82
N ARG A 131 -6.72 -10.27 -77.24
CA ARG A 131 -6.15 -11.27 -76.31
C ARG A 131 -4.91 -10.73 -75.59
N MET A 132 -4.02 -10.05 -76.30
CA MET A 132 -2.83 -9.43 -75.71
C MET A 132 -3.21 -8.33 -74.71
N GLU A 133 -4.16 -7.46 -75.05
CA GLU A 133 -4.67 -6.41 -74.17
C GLU A 133 -5.39 -7.02 -72.94
N ILE A 134 -6.17 -8.09 -73.13
CA ILE A 134 -6.76 -8.89 -72.04
C ILE A 134 -5.69 -9.53 -71.15
N ASP A 135 -4.58 -10.02 -71.71
CA ASP A 135 -3.49 -10.62 -70.93
C ASP A 135 -2.64 -9.56 -70.21
N GLU A 136 -2.50 -8.36 -70.75
CA GLU A 136 -1.95 -7.19 -70.05
C GLU A 136 -2.85 -6.76 -68.89
N TYR A 137 -4.17 -6.66 -69.09
CA TYR A 137 -5.13 -6.42 -68.01
C TYR A 137 -5.11 -7.55 -66.96
N ARG A 138 -5.01 -8.83 -67.35
CA ARG A 138 -4.85 -9.95 -66.42
C ARG A 138 -3.54 -9.87 -65.62
N GLN A 139 -2.44 -9.43 -66.23
CA GLN A 139 -1.19 -9.19 -65.53
C GLN A 139 -1.28 -8.01 -64.57
N SER A 140 -1.94 -6.92 -64.97
CA SER A 140 -2.22 -5.76 -64.11
C SER A 140 -3.10 -6.16 -62.91
N ILE A 141 -4.18 -6.90 -63.14
CA ILE A 141 -5.05 -7.45 -62.09
C ILE A 141 -4.27 -8.36 -61.14
N LYS A 142 -3.39 -9.24 -61.66
CA LYS A 142 -2.54 -10.10 -60.81
C LYS A 142 -1.56 -9.29 -59.94
N LYS A 143 -0.96 -8.22 -60.49
CA LYS A 143 -0.11 -7.30 -59.71
C LYS A 143 -0.92 -6.62 -58.61
N LEU A 144 -2.05 -6.00 -58.96
CA LEU A 144 -2.94 -5.36 -57.99
C LEU A 144 -3.49 -6.33 -56.92
N GLN A 145 -3.76 -7.59 -57.27
CA GLN A 145 -4.15 -8.63 -56.31
C GLN A 145 -3.02 -8.99 -55.34
N GLU A 146 -1.77 -9.06 -55.83
CA GLU A 146 -0.59 -9.30 -55.01
C GLU A 146 -0.23 -8.07 -54.16
N ASP A 147 -0.36 -6.85 -54.69
CA ASP A 147 -0.20 -5.60 -53.95
C ASP A 147 -1.25 -5.49 -52.83
N ILE A 148 -2.52 -5.80 -53.11
CA ILE A 148 -3.61 -5.89 -52.11
C ILE A 148 -3.28 -6.94 -51.04
N ARG A 149 -2.72 -8.09 -51.42
CA ARG A 149 -2.31 -9.14 -50.48
C ARG A 149 -1.18 -8.66 -49.57
N GLN A 150 -0.15 -8.03 -50.14
CA GLN A 150 0.99 -7.48 -49.39
C GLN A 150 0.58 -6.33 -48.46
N LEU A 151 -0.34 -5.44 -48.89
CA LEU A 151 -0.93 -4.44 -48.00
C LEU A 151 -1.78 -5.08 -46.88
N GLY A 152 -2.48 -6.19 -47.16
CA GLY A 152 -3.21 -6.96 -46.16
C GLY A 152 -2.29 -7.59 -45.11
N ASP A 153 -1.21 -8.24 -45.55
CA ASP A 153 -0.20 -8.85 -44.68
C ASP A 153 0.51 -7.77 -43.82
N LEU A 154 0.90 -6.63 -44.42
CA LEU A 154 1.46 -5.47 -43.70
C LEU A 154 0.45 -4.87 -42.71
N TYR A 155 -0.82 -4.76 -43.08
CA TYR A 155 -1.86 -4.25 -42.17
C TYR A 155 -2.06 -5.19 -40.97
N ALA A 156 -2.01 -6.51 -41.19
CA ALA A 156 -2.05 -7.49 -40.11
C ALA A 156 -0.84 -7.36 -39.17
N GLU A 157 0.39 -7.26 -39.71
CA GLU A 157 1.62 -7.05 -38.94
C GLU A 157 1.54 -5.76 -38.09
N LYS A 158 1.12 -4.64 -38.67
CA LYS A 158 0.99 -3.36 -37.94
C LYS A 158 -0.14 -3.38 -36.91
N ASN A 159 -1.23 -4.09 -37.17
CA ASN A 159 -2.33 -4.28 -36.21
C ASN A 159 -1.89 -5.15 -35.01
N ASP A 160 -1.06 -6.18 -35.23
CA ASP A 160 -0.52 -6.99 -34.12
C ASP A 160 0.58 -6.26 -33.34
N GLN A 161 1.42 -5.46 -34.00
CA GLN A 161 2.35 -4.54 -33.33
C GLN A 161 1.61 -3.50 -32.48
N LEU A 162 0.49 -2.95 -32.98
CA LEU A 162 -0.37 -2.04 -32.21
C LEU A 162 -0.93 -2.73 -30.96
N LYS A 163 -1.51 -3.93 -31.09
CA LYS A 163 -2.01 -4.72 -29.94
C LYS A 163 -0.90 -5.05 -28.93
N GLN A 164 0.33 -5.27 -29.38
CA GLN A 164 1.46 -5.53 -28.49
C GLN A 164 1.89 -4.25 -27.75
N ALA A 165 1.90 -3.10 -28.42
CA ALA A 165 2.14 -1.80 -27.82
C ALA A 165 1.03 -1.43 -26.80
N ASP A 166 -0.24 -1.66 -27.13
CA ASP A 166 -1.38 -1.42 -26.22
C ASP A 166 -1.28 -2.26 -24.94
N ARG A 167 -0.87 -3.54 -25.05
CA ARG A 167 -0.61 -4.41 -23.89
C ARG A 167 0.55 -3.85 -23.04
N ALA A 168 1.69 -3.58 -23.67
CA ALA A 168 2.85 -3.04 -22.97
C ALA A 168 2.56 -1.69 -22.28
N HIS A 169 1.79 -0.81 -22.93
CA HIS A 169 1.33 0.45 -22.33
C HIS A 169 0.38 0.22 -21.15
N LYS A 170 -0.55 -0.75 -21.25
CA LYS A 170 -1.46 -1.11 -20.15
C LYS A 170 -0.73 -1.72 -18.95
N ASP A 171 0.30 -2.52 -19.18
CA ASP A 171 1.09 -3.15 -18.13
C ASP A 171 2.01 -2.12 -17.45
N LEU A 172 2.67 -1.26 -18.24
CA LEU A 172 3.47 -0.15 -17.71
C LEU A 172 2.60 0.87 -16.94
N SER A 173 1.40 1.16 -17.41
CA SER A 173 0.43 2.04 -16.73
C SER A 173 -0.01 1.46 -15.37
N GLN A 174 -0.21 0.14 -15.28
CA GLN A 174 -0.45 -0.53 -14.00
C GLN A 174 0.75 -0.41 -13.05
N GLU A 175 1.99 -0.59 -13.54
CA GLU A 175 3.18 -0.52 -12.70
C GLU A 175 3.48 0.91 -12.21
N VAL A 176 3.24 1.92 -13.06
CA VAL A 176 3.24 3.34 -12.65
C VAL A 176 2.19 3.59 -11.57
N GLN A 177 0.98 3.03 -11.68
CA GLN A 177 -0.07 3.19 -10.67
C GLN A 177 0.26 2.50 -9.34
N LYS A 178 0.86 1.29 -9.35
CA LYS A 178 1.38 0.64 -8.14
C LYS A 178 2.48 1.48 -7.49
N SER A 179 3.46 1.92 -8.30
CA SER A 179 4.57 2.76 -7.86
C SER A 179 4.07 4.04 -7.20
N LYS A 180 3.04 4.68 -7.78
CA LYS A 180 2.40 5.86 -7.20
C LYS A 180 1.74 5.57 -5.85
N VAL A 181 0.97 4.50 -5.72
CA VAL A 181 0.36 4.12 -4.42
C VAL A 181 1.42 3.80 -3.36
N ASN A 182 2.56 3.22 -3.76
CA ASN A 182 3.69 3.00 -2.87
C ASN A 182 4.34 4.33 -2.42
N ILE A 183 4.51 5.30 -3.33
CA ILE A 183 5.00 6.65 -3.01
C ILE A 183 4.01 7.35 -2.06
N ASP A 184 2.71 7.37 -2.38
CA ASP A 184 1.64 7.94 -1.54
C ASP A 184 1.57 7.29 -0.13
N SER A 185 2.15 6.09 0.06
CA SER A 185 2.24 5.38 1.34
C SER A 185 3.54 5.73 2.09
N LEU A 186 4.67 5.78 1.38
CA LEU A 186 5.97 6.19 1.93
C LEU A 186 5.96 7.66 2.36
N GLU A 187 5.34 8.56 1.60
CA GLU A 187 5.17 9.97 1.99
C GLU A 187 4.41 10.11 3.31
N LYS A 188 3.35 9.31 3.53
CA LYS A 188 2.61 9.29 4.81
C LYS A 188 3.47 8.78 5.95
N GLN A 189 4.30 7.76 5.72
CA GLN A 189 5.25 7.26 6.73
C GLN A 189 6.31 8.31 7.06
N VAL A 190 6.84 9.05 6.07
CA VAL A 190 7.80 10.15 6.29
C VAL A 190 7.16 11.27 7.11
N VAL A 191 5.93 11.70 6.78
CA VAL A 191 5.21 12.73 7.54
C VAL A 191 4.93 12.27 8.98
N GLN A 192 4.53 11.01 9.19
CA GLN A 192 4.34 10.44 10.53
C GLN A 192 5.64 10.45 11.34
N LEU A 193 6.75 9.97 10.75
CA LEU A 193 8.06 9.95 11.40
C LEU A 193 8.60 11.36 11.70
N GLN A 194 8.28 12.35 10.86
CA GLN A 194 8.59 13.76 11.14
C GLN A 194 7.77 14.29 12.34
N GLN A 195 6.47 13.99 12.39
CA GLN A 195 5.60 14.40 13.49
C GLN A 195 6.02 13.77 14.82
N ASP A 196 6.37 12.48 14.83
CA ASP A 196 6.85 11.78 16.03
C ASP A 196 8.25 12.27 16.46
N ASN A 197 9.15 12.62 15.53
CA ASN A 197 10.43 13.26 15.87
C ASN A 197 10.24 14.63 16.53
N CYS A 198 9.33 15.47 16.02
CA CYS A 198 8.99 16.74 16.67
C CYS A 198 8.48 16.52 18.11
N ARG A 199 7.58 15.55 18.30
CA ARG A 199 7.04 15.20 19.62
C ARG A 199 8.11 14.68 20.59
N LEU A 200 9.03 13.83 20.11
CA LEU A 200 10.17 13.33 20.89
C LEU A 200 11.14 14.46 21.25
N SER A 201 11.39 15.40 20.33
CA SER A 201 12.23 16.58 20.57
C SER A 201 11.63 17.48 21.67
N GLU A 202 10.32 17.75 21.62
CA GLU A 202 9.62 18.48 22.67
C GLU A 202 9.69 17.78 24.03
N GLN A 203 9.54 16.46 24.08
CA GLN A 203 9.64 15.68 25.31
C GLN A 203 11.07 15.71 25.88
N LEU A 204 12.10 15.61 25.03
CA LEU A 204 13.50 15.75 25.43
C LEU A 204 13.82 17.18 25.91
N GLN A 205 13.20 18.22 25.35
CA GLN A 205 13.35 19.58 25.87
C GLN A 205 12.71 19.72 27.27
N LYS A 206 11.46 19.27 27.45
CA LYS A 206 10.76 19.32 28.74
C LYS A 206 11.52 18.57 29.83
N ALA A 207 12.00 17.35 29.54
CA ALA A 207 12.82 16.58 30.47
C ALA A 207 14.17 17.26 30.82
N ARG A 208 14.79 17.99 29.88
CA ARG A 208 16.00 18.80 30.14
C ARG A 208 15.71 20.02 31.00
N GLU A 209 14.53 20.64 30.87
CA GLU A 209 14.10 21.78 31.68
C GLU A 209 13.76 21.33 33.10
N GLU A 210 13.04 20.21 33.26
CA GLU A 210 12.79 19.55 34.55
C GLU A 210 14.09 19.13 35.25
N MET A 211 15.06 18.56 34.52
CA MET A 211 16.37 18.18 35.08
C MET A 211 17.15 19.40 35.60
N LYS A 212 17.18 20.52 34.84
CA LYS A 212 17.83 21.76 35.28
C LYS A 212 17.20 22.31 36.57
N LEU A 213 15.87 22.38 36.62
CA LEU A 213 15.15 22.84 37.82
C LEU A 213 15.44 21.93 39.03
N SER A 214 15.58 20.62 38.81
CA SER A 214 16.00 19.68 39.85
C SER A 214 17.45 19.89 40.29
N ASP A 215 18.39 20.09 39.36
CA ASP A 215 19.81 20.35 39.66
C ASP A 215 19.99 21.68 40.43
N GLU A 216 19.23 22.71 40.07
CA GLU A 216 19.19 24.01 40.73
C GLU A 216 18.58 23.91 42.14
N ALA A 217 17.50 23.13 42.33
CA ALA A 217 16.97 22.82 43.66
C ALA A 217 17.96 22.01 44.51
N PHE A 218 18.66 21.01 43.95
CA PHE A 218 19.72 20.28 44.64
C PHE A 218 20.97 21.12 44.93
N ALA A 219 21.24 22.18 44.16
CA ALA A 219 22.27 23.16 44.47
C ALA A 219 21.84 24.05 45.66
N GLN A 220 20.61 24.56 45.64
CA GLN A 220 20.04 25.36 46.73
C GLN A 220 20.03 24.57 48.05
N PHE A 221 19.48 23.35 48.06
CA PHE A 221 19.46 22.48 49.24
C PHE A 221 20.86 22.18 49.80
N ARG A 222 21.86 21.96 48.93
CA ARG A 222 23.26 21.79 49.37
C ARG A 222 23.83 23.05 49.99
N HIS A 223 23.54 24.23 49.45
CA HIS A 223 23.97 25.50 50.03
C HIS A 223 23.28 25.82 51.36
N GLU A 224 21.99 25.49 51.51
CA GLU A 224 21.24 25.65 52.76
C GLU A 224 21.76 24.69 53.84
N SER A 225 21.88 23.40 53.55
CA SER A 225 22.44 22.41 54.47
C SER A 225 23.88 22.73 54.87
N GLN A 226 24.71 23.24 53.95
CA GLN A 226 26.07 23.67 54.28
C GLN A 226 26.09 24.96 55.13
N ARG A 227 25.15 25.89 54.94
CA ARG A 227 24.99 27.08 55.80
C ARG A 227 24.52 26.71 57.21
N GLU A 228 23.54 25.81 57.32
CA GLU A 228 23.06 25.29 58.62
C GLU A 228 24.17 24.55 59.37
N LYS A 229 24.95 23.71 58.68
CA LYS A 229 26.13 23.06 59.27
C LYS A 229 27.14 24.09 59.81
N LEU A 230 27.40 25.17 59.10
CA LEU A 230 28.31 26.23 59.56
C LEU A 230 27.77 26.93 60.82
N HIS A 231 26.49 27.29 60.83
CA HIS A 231 25.82 27.89 62.00
C HIS A 231 25.94 26.98 63.23
N LEU A 232 25.66 25.67 63.09
CA LEU A 232 25.78 24.70 64.17
C LEU A 232 27.23 24.55 64.67
N THR A 233 28.25 24.71 63.80
CA THR A 233 29.65 24.74 64.25
C THR A 233 30.05 26.05 64.94
N GLU A 234 29.46 27.18 64.55
CA GLU A 234 29.65 28.48 65.22
C GLU A 234 28.99 28.49 66.61
N GLU A 235 27.76 27.96 66.73
CA GLU A 235 27.08 27.75 68.02
C GLU A 235 27.84 26.77 68.93
N LEU A 236 28.33 25.65 68.38
CA LEU A 236 29.09 24.65 69.15
C LEU A 236 30.42 25.20 69.66
N THR A 237 31.15 25.99 68.85
CA THR A 237 32.41 26.61 69.27
C THR A 237 32.19 27.75 70.27
N SER A 238 31.13 28.55 70.11
CA SER A 238 30.69 29.54 71.10
C SER A 238 30.34 28.89 72.45
N SER A 239 29.51 27.84 72.42
CA SER A 239 29.12 27.06 73.59
C SER A 239 30.33 26.40 74.28
N HIS A 240 31.28 25.89 73.50
CA HIS A 240 32.54 25.34 74.03
C HIS A 240 33.37 26.42 74.76
N GLY A 241 33.52 27.62 74.19
CA GLY A 241 34.23 28.72 74.83
C GLY A 241 33.57 29.19 76.13
N VAL A 242 32.24 29.23 76.19
CA VAL A 242 31.50 29.49 77.45
C VAL A 242 31.73 28.39 78.48
N LEU A 243 31.77 27.13 78.06
CA LEU A 243 32.04 25.99 78.94
C LEU A 243 33.49 26.00 79.46
N GLU A 244 34.48 26.36 78.64
CA GLU A 244 35.86 26.54 79.09
C GLU A 244 35.99 27.69 80.10
N ALA A 245 35.33 28.82 79.86
CA ALA A 245 35.30 29.95 80.80
C ALA A 245 34.59 29.61 82.13
N ALA A 246 33.50 28.83 82.08
CA ALA A 246 32.85 28.32 83.28
C ALA A 246 33.75 27.34 84.05
N ASN A 247 34.53 26.51 83.33
CA ASN A 247 35.44 25.53 83.92
C ASN A 247 36.70 26.18 84.53
N SER A 248 37.22 27.28 83.96
CA SER A 248 38.30 28.05 84.59
C SER A 248 37.83 28.73 85.87
N VAL A 249 36.68 29.41 85.86
CA VAL A 249 36.07 29.99 87.08
C VAL A 249 35.80 28.91 88.14
N ALA A 250 35.27 27.75 87.74
CA ALA A 250 35.05 26.62 88.65
C ALA A 250 36.35 26.01 89.18
N LYS A 251 37.47 26.13 88.46
CA LYS A 251 38.81 25.75 88.93
C LYS A 251 39.36 26.78 89.91
N ASP A 252 39.22 28.07 89.65
CA ASP A 252 39.72 29.14 90.52
C ASP A 252 38.96 29.18 91.86
N LEU A 253 37.64 29.00 91.83
CA LEU A 253 36.83 28.82 93.03
C LEU A 253 37.25 27.60 93.86
N LYS A 254 37.64 26.48 93.23
CA LYS A 254 38.18 25.30 93.94
C LYS A 254 39.51 25.59 94.63
N HIS A 255 40.39 26.38 94.02
CA HIS A 255 41.63 26.81 94.67
C HIS A 255 41.32 27.69 95.87
N LYS A 256 40.46 28.72 95.73
CA LYS A 256 40.16 29.59 96.88
C LYS A 256 39.38 28.88 98.00
N VAL A 257 38.56 27.86 97.68
CA VAL A 257 38.00 26.97 98.71
C VAL A 257 39.11 26.22 99.44
N ALA A 258 40.05 25.59 98.74
CA ALA A 258 41.18 24.89 99.38
C ALA A 258 42.04 25.83 100.25
N ASP A 259 42.32 27.05 99.78
CA ASP A 259 43.02 28.08 100.58
C ASP A 259 42.24 28.40 101.88
N LEU A 260 40.92 28.61 101.77
CA LEU A 260 40.06 28.90 102.93
C LEU A 260 39.94 27.70 103.88
N GLU A 261 40.03 26.46 103.39
CA GLU A 261 40.09 25.29 104.26
C GLU A 261 41.42 25.20 105.02
N VAL A 262 42.53 25.60 104.41
CA VAL A 262 43.84 25.70 105.07
C VAL A 262 43.85 26.85 106.09
N GLU A 263 43.37 28.04 105.73
CA GLU A 263 43.19 29.18 106.66
C GLU A 263 42.32 28.79 107.87
N ARG A 264 41.18 28.11 107.62
CA ARG A 264 40.28 27.58 108.65
C ARG A 264 40.98 26.62 109.60
N ASP A 265 41.78 25.69 109.09
CA ASP A 265 42.41 24.66 109.93
C ASP A 265 43.66 25.19 110.65
N GLN A 266 44.33 26.22 110.12
CA GLN A 266 45.31 27.03 110.85
C GLN A 266 44.65 27.76 112.04
N LEU A 267 43.58 28.52 111.79
CA LEU A 267 42.83 29.24 112.84
C LEU A 267 42.24 28.30 113.90
N ARG A 268 41.86 27.07 113.54
CA ARG A 268 41.46 26.02 114.49
C ARG A 268 42.63 25.53 115.34
N ALA A 269 43.82 25.35 114.77
CA ALA A 269 45.01 24.97 115.52
C ALA A 269 45.43 26.08 116.50
N GLU A 270 45.38 27.35 116.08
CA GLU A 270 45.61 28.52 116.92
C GLU A 270 44.58 28.61 118.06
N LEU A 271 43.29 28.46 117.76
CA LEU A 271 42.22 28.45 118.77
C LEU A 271 42.41 27.31 119.78
N ASN A 272 42.78 26.12 119.32
CA ASN A 272 43.10 24.99 120.22
C ASN A 272 44.30 25.31 121.13
N SER A 273 45.38 25.89 120.59
CA SER A 273 46.55 26.33 121.39
C SER A 273 46.15 27.37 122.44
N ILE A 274 45.39 28.39 122.04
CA ILE A 274 44.89 29.44 122.95
C ILE A 274 43.94 28.84 124.01
N ASN A 275 43.13 27.84 123.66
CA ASN A 275 42.26 27.14 124.59
C ASN A 275 43.05 26.26 125.58
N GLU A 276 44.12 25.59 125.14
CA GLU A 276 45.04 24.85 126.02
C GLU A 276 45.80 25.81 126.96
N GLU A 277 46.28 26.94 126.45
CA GLU A 277 46.88 28.02 127.25
C GLU A 277 45.88 28.64 128.24
N PHE A 278 44.61 28.79 127.85
CA PHE A 278 43.53 29.29 128.68
C PHE A 278 43.11 28.30 129.77
N GLU A 279 42.97 27.01 129.48
CA GLU A 279 42.71 25.99 130.51
C GLU A 279 43.91 25.86 131.46
N ALA A 280 45.14 25.91 130.95
CA ALA A 280 46.33 26.01 131.79
C ALA A 280 46.33 27.31 132.63
N TYR A 281 45.90 28.45 132.07
CA TYR A 281 45.72 29.71 132.81
C TYR A 281 44.63 29.59 133.87
N LYS A 282 43.51 28.94 133.57
CA LYS A 282 42.37 28.69 134.46
C LYS A 282 42.74 27.75 135.61
N VAL A 283 43.57 26.73 135.38
CA VAL A 283 44.16 25.91 136.46
C VAL A 283 45.10 26.75 137.33
N ARG A 284 45.98 27.57 136.73
CA ARG A 284 46.87 28.50 137.46
C ARG A 284 46.08 29.55 138.25
N SER A 285 45.04 30.15 137.68
CA SER A 285 44.24 31.20 138.31
C SER A 285 43.26 30.66 139.34
N GLN A 286 42.71 29.45 139.16
CA GLN A 286 41.96 28.75 140.20
C GLN A 286 42.85 28.35 141.39
N ALA A 287 44.13 28.01 141.17
CA ALA A 287 45.08 27.83 142.26
C ALA A 287 45.30 29.16 143.03
N VAL A 288 45.50 30.27 142.31
CA VAL A 288 45.66 31.62 142.90
C VAL A 288 44.37 32.14 143.57
N LEU A 289 43.18 31.79 143.06
CA LEU A 289 41.89 32.17 143.65
C LEU A 289 41.55 31.31 144.87
N LYS A 290 41.90 30.02 144.88
CA LYS A 290 41.91 29.21 146.12
C LYS A 290 42.88 29.78 147.16
N GLN A 291 43.91 30.49 146.73
CA GLN A 291 44.85 31.23 147.58
C GLN A 291 44.37 32.67 147.94
N LYS A 292 43.31 33.19 147.29
CA LYS A 292 42.73 34.53 147.49
C LYS A 292 41.20 34.53 147.38
N ASN A 293 40.52 34.16 148.46
CA ASN A 293 39.15 34.57 148.69
C ASN A 293 39.13 36.03 149.19
N LEU A 294 38.40 36.93 148.49
CA LEU A 294 37.41 37.88 149.05
C LEU A 294 36.88 38.90 147.98
N VAL A 295 35.55 38.88 147.75
CA VAL A 295 34.63 40.05 147.71
C VAL A 295 34.70 41.13 146.58
N ASN A 296 33.68 41.07 145.70
CA ASN A 296 32.82 42.16 145.12
C ASN A 296 33.41 43.35 144.29
N PRO A 297 32.58 44.06 143.48
CA PRO A 297 31.54 43.58 142.54
C PRO A 297 31.68 44.28 141.14
N PRO A 298 30.63 44.44 140.29
CA PRO A 298 30.59 43.88 138.94
C PRO A 298 31.03 44.82 137.78
N GLN A 299 31.48 44.20 136.69
CA GLN A 299 31.80 44.86 135.40
C GLN A 299 30.95 44.31 134.21
N TRP A 300 30.03 43.37 134.46
CA TRP A 300 29.31 42.64 133.41
C TRP A 300 28.23 43.46 132.67
N VAL A 301 27.80 44.61 133.19
CA VAL A 301 26.73 45.43 132.58
C VAL A 301 27.18 46.09 131.27
N GLU A 302 28.42 46.61 131.22
CA GLU A 302 29.03 47.07 129.96
C GLU A 302 29.13 45.95 128.92
N GLN A 303 29.46 44.73 129.37
CA GLN A 303 29.64 43.58 128.49
C GLN A 303 28.30 43.11 127.89
N GLU A 304 27.24 43.06 128.70
CA GLU A 304 25.88 42.74 128.23
C GLU A 304 25.34 43.76 127.21
N ALA A 305 25.78 45.02 127.28
CA ALA A 305 25.45 46.04 126.29
C ALA A 305 26.17 45.82 124.94
N GLN A 306 27.46 45.50 124.98
CA GLN A 306 28.27 45.18 123.78
C GLN A 306 27.78 43.90 123.08
N GLU A 307 27.36 42.89 123.85
CA GLU A 307 26.78 41.65 123.31
C GLU A 307 25.44 41.92 122.59
N ARG A 308 24.63 42.88 123.05
CA ARG A 308 23.39 43.28 122.35
C ARG A 308 23.67 44.04 121.06
N GLU A 309 24.59 45.00 121.06
CA GLU A 309 24.99 45.75 119.85
C GLU A 309 25.51 44.81 118.74
N LEU A 310 26.32 43.81 119.12
CA LEU A 310 26.79 42.78 118.19
C LEU A 310 25.65 41.91 117.63
N LEU A 311 24.65 41.56 118.44
CA LEU A 311 23.48 40.78 117.99
C LEU A 311 22.55 41.60 117.09
N GLU A 312 22.39 42.90 117.34
CA GLU A 312 21.63 43.81 116.47
C GLU A 312 22.31 43.98 115.11
N GLU A 313 23.64 44.10 115.05
CA GLU A 313 24.39 44.12 113.79
C GLU A 313 24.30 42.78 113.03
N GLN A 314 24.38 41.65 113.73
CA GLN A 314 24.18 40.33 113.12
C GLN A 314 22.75 40.17 112.55
N LEU A 315 21.72 40.67 113.25
CA LEU A 315 20.35 40.71 112.75
C LEU A 315 20.22 41.62 111.52
N ARG A 316 20.88 42.78 111.50
CA ARG A 316 20.91 43.70 110.34
C ARG A 316 21.55 43.03 109.11
N ILE A 317 22.65 42.32 109.29
CA ILE A 317 23.32 41.55 108.23
C ILE A 317 22.42 40.39 107.75
N ALA A 318 21.74 39.68 108.66
CA ALA A 318 20.82 38.60 108.31
C ALA A 318 19.59 39.12 107.52
N GLN A 319 19.03 40.27 107.90
CA GLN A 319 17.95 40.93 107.18
C GLN A 319 18.37 41.38 105.78
N GLY A 320 19.58 41.96 105.63
CA GLY A 320 20.14 42.30 104.32
C GLY A 320 20.25 41.07 103.41
N ARG A 321 20.88 39.99 103.90
CA ARG A 321 20.99 38.72 103.16
C ARG A 321 19.65 38.11 102.77
N LEU A 322 18.61 38.26 103.61
CA LEU A 322 17.26 37.80 103.31
C LEU A 322 16.62 38.63 102.19
N ALA A 323 16.83 39.95 102.17
CA ALA A 323 16.35 40.82 101.09
C ALA A 323 17.07 40.54 99.77
N ASP A 324 18.39 40.35 99.79
CA ASP A 324 19.18 39.97 98.61
C ASP A 324 18.75 38.60 98.06
N LEU A 325 18.50 37.62 98.93
CA LEU A 325 18.01 36.30 98.53
C LEU A 325 16.58 36.34 97.99
N SER A 326 15.69 37.15 98.57
CA SER A 326 14.33 37.37 98.03
C SER A 326 14.40 37.99 96.64
N ARG A 327 15.26 39.01 96.45
CA ARG A 327 15.45 39.64 95.14
C ARG A 327 16.01 38.66 94.11
N SER A 328 17.03 37.87 94.48
CA SER A 328 17.57 36.82 93.60
C SER A 328 16.54 35.74 93.25
N TYR A 329 15.55 35.49 94.11
CA TYR A 329 14.44 34.58 93.84
C TYR A 329 13.41 35.20 92.89
N ASP A 330 13.07 36.48 93.08
CA ASP A 330 12.19 37.23 92.17
C ASP A 330 12.81 37.38 90.76
N ASP A 331 14.10 37.71 90.68
CA ASP A 331 14.87 37.78 89.42
C ASP A 331 14.91 36.41 88.70
N ALA A 332 15.04 35.31 89.46
CA ALA A 332 14.97 33.95 88.90
C ALA A 332 13.55 33.59 88.42
N LEU A 333 12.50 34.04 89.12
CA LEU A 333 11.10 33.87 88.67
C LEU A 333 10.78 34.66 87.40
N VAL A 334 11.45 35.79 87.15
CA VAL A 334 11.36 36.52 85.87
C VAL A 334 12.03 35.72 84.75
N GLN A 335 13.27 35.26 84.96
CA GLN A 335 14.00 34.46 83.97
C GLN A 335 13.26 33.15 83.60
N ILE A 336 12.63 32.48 84.57
CA ILE A 336 11.81 31.28 84.32
C ILE A 336 10.59 31.60 83.43
N LYS A 337 9.98 32.79 83.58
CA LYS A 337 8.87 33.21 82.71
C LYS A 337 9.35 33.51 81.29
N GLU A 338 10.42 34.30 81.14
CA GLU A 338 11.01 34.63 79.84
C GLU A 338 11.45 33.38 79.07
N LEU A 339 12.04 32.39 79.76
CA LEU A 339 12.38 31.08 79.19
C LEU A 339 11.13 30.24 78.85
N SER A 340 10.03 30.39 79.59
CA SER A 340 8.77 29.70 79.25
C SER A 340 8.06 30.33 78.05
N GLU A 341 8.09 31.66 77.91
CA GLU A 341 7.48 32.41 76.81
C GLU A 341 8.26 32.17 75.50
N THR A 342 9.58 32.29 75.53
CA THR A 342 10.44 31.91 74.39
C THR A 342 10.36 30.41 74.05
N GLY A 343 10.10 29.55 75.04
CA GLY A 343 9.77 28.13 74.84
C GLY A 343 8.42 27.90 74.12
N VAL A 344 7.43 28.77 74.32
CA VAL A 344 6.17 28.76 73.57
C VAL A 344 6.38 29.28 72.14
N ASP A 345 7.04 30.43 71.96
CA ASP A 345 7.31 31.02 70.63
C ASP A 345 8.09 30.06 69.73
N THR A 346 9.12 29.40 70.26
CA THR A 346 9.90 28.40 69.51
C THR A 346 9.07 27.16 69.17
N LYS A 347 8.18 26.71 70.07
CA LYS A 347 7.23 25.62 69.81
C LYS A 347 6.21 26.00 68.73
N GLU A 348 5.62 27.19 68.76
CA GLU A 348 4.69 27.65 67.73
C GLU A 348 5.38 27.80 66.36
N ARG A 349 6.63 28.28 66.35
CA ARG A 349 7.46 28.32 65.14
C ARG A 349 7.70 26.92 64.57
N LEU A 350 8.04 25.94 65.42
CA LEU A 350 8.23 24.54 65.02
C LEU A 350 6.93 23.93 64.48
N GLU A 351 5.80 24.11 65.16
CA GLU A 351 4.49 23.67 64.66
C GLU A 351 4.12 24.33 63.33
N SER A 352 4.44 25.62 63.13
CA SER A 352 4.25 26.32 61.85
C SER A 352 5.12 25.72 60.73
N THR A 353 6.35 25.30 61.02
CA THR A 353 7.20 24.62 60.03
C THR A 353 6.73 23.20 59.73
N ILE A 354 6.22 22.46 60.73
CA ILE A 354 5.67 21.11 60.55
C ILE A 354 4.45 21.16 59.65
N ARG A 355 3.48 22.04 59.90
CA ARG A 355 2.26 22.18 59.07
C ARG A 355 2.59 22.49 57.60
N LYS A 356 3.61 23.33 57.34
CA LYS A 356 4.09 23.63 55.98
C LYS A 356 4.77 22.43 55.33
N ALA A 357 5.51 21.62 56.09
CA ALA A 357 6.09 20.38 55.59
C ALA A 357 4.98 19.36 55.24
N GLU A 358 3.95 19.24 56.09
CA GLU A 358 2.77 18.40 55.84
C GLU A 358 1.99 18.86 54.60
N GLU A 359 1.79 20.17 54.40
CA GLU A 359 1.17 20.74 53.19
C GLU A 359 1.95 20.37 51.91
N VAL A 360 3.28 20.52 51.92
CA VAL A 360 4.16 20.16 50.79
C VAL A 360 4.18 18.65 50.57
N GLU A 361 4.25 17.85 51.62
CA GLU A 361 4.24 16.39 51.53
C GLU A 361 2.90 15.88 50.95
N ASN A 362 1.77 16.42 51.39
CA ASN A 362 0.46 16.08 50.85
C ASN A 362 0.31 16.51 49.37
N ALA A 363 0.88 17.65 48.97
CA ALA A 363 0.92 18.07 47.57
C ALA A 363 1.79 17.15 46.71
N LEU A 364 2.93 16.68 47.23
CA LEU A 364 3.80 15.72 46.54
C LEU A 364 3.17 14.33 46.45
N ARG A 365 2.54 13.83 47.53
CA ARG A 365 1.75 12.58 47.55
C ARG A 365 0.62 12.63 46.50
N SER A 366 -0.13 13.73 46.44
CA SER A 366 -1.20 13.93 45.45
C SER A 366 -0.68 13.90 44.00
N LYS A 367 0.48 14.53 43.73
CA LYS A 367 1.13 14.49 42.42
C LYS A 367 1.60 13.07 42.07
N LEU A 368 2.20 12.36 43.02
CA LEU A 368 2.65 10.98 42.84
C LEU A 368 1.47 10.04 42.54
N GLU A 369 0.35 10.20 43.25
CA GLU A 369 -0.88 9.43 43.00
C GLU A 369 -1.47 9.74 41.61
N HIS A 370 -1.46 11.01 41.18
CA HIS A 370 -1.87 11.40 39.83
C HIS A 370 -1.00 10.75 38.75
N PHE A 371 0.34 10.85 38.85
CA PHE A 371 1.24 10.22 37.90
C PHE A 371 1.14 8.68 37.92
N SER A 372 0.90 8.07 39.09
CA SER A 372 0.66 6.64 39.21
C SER A 372 -0.62 6.22 38.47
N LYS A 373 -1.75 6.93 38.67
CA LYS A 373 -3.01 6.70 37.95
C LYS A 373 -2.84 6.87 36.44
N GLN A 374 -2.20 7.96 36.01
CA GLN A 374 -1.93 8.23 34.59
C GLN A 374 -1.05 7.14 33.95
N SER A 375 -0.07 6.61 34.68
CA SER A 375 0.77 5.49 34.23
C SER A 375 -0.03 4.20 34.09
N VAL A 376 -0.85 3.85 35.09
CA VAL A 376 -1.73 2.67 35.05
C VAL A 376 -2.78 2.77 33.93
N GLU A 377 -3.31 3.96 33.66
CA GLU A 377 -4.22 4.21 32.54
C GLU A 377 -3.53 4.09 31.18
N ALA A 378 -2.30 4.59 31.06
CA ALA A 378 -1.48 4.43 29.85
C ALA A 378 -1.11 2.95 29.58
N VAL A 379 -0.75 2.20 30.63
CA VAL A 379 -0.52 0.75 30.53
C VAL A 379 -1.79 0.03 30.09
N ARG A 380 -2.94 0.28 30.73
CA ARG A 380 -4.23 -0.32 30.36
C ARG A 380 -4.62 -0.02 28.91
N ALA A 381 -4.35 1.19 28.42
CA ALA A 381 -4.61 1.57 27.03
C ALA A 381 -3.67 0.88 26.01
N LEU A 382 -2.45 0.49 26.43
CA LEU A 382 -1.55 -0.32 25.63
C LEU A 382 -1.93 -1.81 25.68
N GLU A 383 -2.33 -2.33 26.84
CA GLU A 383 -2.86 -3.69 27.01
C GLU A 383 -4.12 -3.91 26.14
N GLN A 384 -5.06 -2.95 26.14
CA GLN A 384 -6.25 -3.01 25.30
C GLN A 384 -5.88 -3.05 23.80
N LYS A 385 -4.97 -2.18 23.34
CA LYS A 385 -4.50 -2.19 21.93
C LYS A 385 -3.78 -3.48 21.54
N LEU A 386 -3.02 -4.05 22.47
CA LEU A 386 -2.35 -5.34 22.27
C LEU A 386 -3.39 -6.47 22.14
N GLN A 387 -4.44 -6.46 22.96
CA GLN A 387 -5.55 -7.41 22.86
C GLN A 387 -6.33 -7.23 21.54
N GLU A 388 -6.72 -6.01 21.17
CA GLU A 388 -7.38 -5.70 19.89
C GLU A 388 -6.56 -6.19 18.69
N SER A 389 -5.24 -5.99 18.72
CA SER A 389 -4.32 -6.48 17.68
C SER A 389 -4.21 -8.01 17.67
N ASN A 390 -4.19 -8.66 18.84
CA ASN A 390 -4.16 -10.11 18.95
C ASN A 390 -5.49 -10.77 18.49
N GLU A 391 -6.62 -10.13 18.76
CA GLU A 391 -7.94 -10.56 18.28
C GLU A 391 -8.05 -10.47 16.75
N GLN A 392 -7.50 -9.42 16.14
CA GLN A 392 -7.37 -9.28 14.68
C GLN A 392 -6.42 -10.34 14.08
N LEU A 393 -5.32 -10.67 14.75
CA LEU A 393 -4.40 -11.71 14.31
C LEU A 393 -5.05 -13.10 14.36
N GLU A 394 -5.79 -13.41 15.43
CA GLU A 394 -6.55 -14.66 15.52
C GLU A 394 -7.77 -14.70 14.58
N SER A 395 -8.40 -13.57 14.22
CA SER A 395 -9.43 -13.57 13.17
C SER A 395 -8.82 -13.84 11.79
N ALA A 396 -7.78 -13.11 11.39
CA ALA A 396 -7.10 -13.32 10.11
C ALA A 396 -6.53 -14.74 9.96
N LYS A 397 -6.06 -15.34 11.07
CA LYS A 397 -5.62 -16.74 11.14
C LYS A 397 -6.77 -17.73 10.92
N ARG A 398 -7.97 -17.47 11.46
CA ARG A 398 -9.18 -18.27 11.16
C ARG A 398 -9.59 -18.11 9.70
N ASP A 399 -9.62 -16.88 9.18
CA ASP A 399 -9.97 -16.59 7.78
C ASP A 399 -9.05 -17.30 6.78
N LEU A 400 -7.75 -17.39 7.09
CA LEU A 400 -6.77 -18.16 6.30
C LEU A 400 -6.95 -19.68 6.46
N GLN A 401 -7.28 -20.16 7.66
CA GLN A 401 -7.54 -21.58 7.92
C GLN A 401 -8.82 -22.06 7.22
N ASP A 402 -9.88 -21.24 7.19
CA ASP A 402 -11.11 -21.52 6.44
C ASP A 402 -10.89 -21.40 4.93
N GLN A 403 -10.07 -20.47 4.44
CA GLN A 403 -9.66 -20.45 3.03
C GLN A 403 -8.89 -21.71 2.60
N LEU A 404 -7.98 -22.21 3.45
CA LEU A 404 -7.30 -23.49 3.25
C LEU A 404 -8.29 -24.66 3.21
N ARG A 405 -9.20 -24.72 4.18
CA ARG A 405 -10.25 -25.75 4.21
C ARG A 405 -11.15 -25.70 2.96
N MET A 406 -11.59 -24.51 2.55
CA MET A 406 -12.39 -24.34 1.32
C MET A 406 -11.59 -24.72 0.07
N LYS A 407 -10.27 -24.46 0.03
CA LYS A 407 -9.39 -24.96 -1.04
C LYS A 407 -9.38 -26.48 -1.07
N ASP A 408 -9.22 -27.15 0.07
CA ASP A 408 -9.16 -28.62 0.14
C ASP A 408 -10.51 -29.28 -0.16
N GLU A 409 -11.64 -28.70 0.27
CA GLU A 409 -12.98 -29.17 -0.12
C GLU A 409 -13.23 -29.00 -1.64
N ASN A 410 -12.74 -27.92 -2.26
CA ASN A 410 -12.77 -27.74 -3.71
C ASN A 410 -11.83 -28.74 -4.44
N HIS A 411 -10.60 -28.95 -3.97
CA HIS A 411 -9.69 -29.95 -4.53
C HIS A 411 -10.25 -31.37 -4.40
N ALA A 412 -10.92 -31.70 -3.30
CA ALA A 412 -11.56 -32.99 -3.08
C ALA A 412 -12.74 -33.23 -4.02
N THR A 413 -13.58 -32.22 -4.25
CA THR A 413 -14.70 -32.32 -5.20
C THR A 413 -14.22 -32.35 -6.66
N GLU A 414 -13.20 -31.58 -7.03
CA GLU A 414 -12.56 -31.67 -8.34
C GLU A 414 -11.93 -33.05 -8.57
N LYS A 415 -11.20 -33.59 -7.57
CA LYS A 415 -10.64 -34.95 -7.60
C LYS A 415 -11.73 -36.01 -7.77
N ALA A 416 -12.86 -35.89 -7.06
CA ALA A 416 -14.00 -36.81 -7.21
C ALA A 416 -14.63 -36.74 -8.60
N ILE A 417 -14.76 -35.54 -9.20
CA ILE A 417 -15.23 -35.36 -10.58
C ILE A 417 -14.25 -35.96 -11.59
N LEU A 418 -12.94 -35.80 -11.36
CA LEU A 418 -11.91 -36.41 -12.21
C LEU A 418 -11.91 -37.93 -12.09
N GLU A 419 -12.03 -38.49 -10.88
CA GLU A 419 -12.15 -39.93 -10.64
C GLU A 419 -13.43 -40.51 -11.28
N GLN A 420 -14.56 -39.81 -11.22
CA GLN A 420 -15.80 -40.20 -11.89
C GLN A 420 -15.63 -40.22 -13.42
N LYS A 421 -14.98 -39.22 -14.01
CA LYS A 421 -14.64 -39.20 -15.45
C LYS A 421 -13.68 -40.34 -15.81
N LEU A 422 -12.70 -40.63 -14.96
CA LEU A 422 -11.74 -41.73 -15.16
C LEU A 422 -12.45 -43.08 -15.08
N GLN A 423 -13.37 -43.28 -14.14
CA GLN A 423 -14.22 -44.47 -14.09
C GLN A 423 -15.11 -44.60 -15.33
N ALA A 424 -15.75 -43.53 -15.79
CA ALA A 424 -16.59 -43.54 -17.00
C ALA A 424 -15.78 -43.92 -18.26
N LEU A 425 -14.55 -43.41 -18.39
CA LEU A 425 -13.63 -43.81 -19.45
C LEU A 425 -13.20 -45.28 -19.29
N GLN A 426 -12.92 -45.74 -18.08
CA GLN A 426 -12.61 -47.15 -17.82
C GLN A 426 -13.78 -48.11 -18.09
N THR A 427 -15.03 -47.72 -17.81
CA THR A 427 -16.21 -48.52 -18.16
C THR A 427 -16.40 -48.59 -19.67
N ASN A 428 -16.19 -47.47 -20.38
CA ASN A 428 -16.24 -47.44 -21.84
C ASN A 428 -15.13 -48.29 -22.47
N LEU A 429 -13.93 -48.32 -21.86
CA LEU A 429 -12.84 -49.22 -22.26
C LEU A 429 -13.21 -50.70 -22.00
N LYS A 430 -13.82 -51.00 -20.85
CA LYS A 430 -14.27 -52.36 -20.47
C LYS A 430 -15.41 -52.87 -21.34
N SER A 431 -16.25 -52.00 -21.92
CA SER A 431 -17.23 -52.40 -22.94
C SER A 431 -16.63 -52.70 -24.32
N GLY A 432 -15.33 -52.47 -24.53
CA GLY A 432 -14.62 -52.72 -25.80
C GLY A 432 -13.75 -53.99 -25.83
N GLY A 433 -13.72 -54.81 -24.77
CA GLY A 433 -12.78 -55.94 -24.64
C GLY A 433 -13.40 -57.21 -24.05
N LEU A 434 -12.93 -58.38 -24.50
CA LEU A 434 -13.50 -59.70 -24.16
C LEU A 434 -13.14 -60.20 -22.75
N SER A 435 -14.03 -61.04 -22.20
CA SER A 435 -13.93 -61.63 -20.86
C SER A 435 -12.78 -62.62 -20.68
N VAL A 436 -12.24 -62.72 -19.45
CA VAL A 436 -11.71 -63.98 -18.90
C VAL A 436 -12.11 -64.17 -17.42
N GLN A 437 -12.96 -65.19 -17.18
CA GLN A 437 -13.15 -66.02 -15.97
C GLN A 437 -13.65 -65.48 -14.61
N ARG A 438 -14.24 -66.43 -13.85
CA ARG A 438 -14.84 -66.30 -12.51
C ARG A 438 -14.15 -67.23 -11.49
N ARG A 439 -14.17 -66.82 -10.22
CA ARG A 439 -14.50 -67.61 -9.02
C ARG A 439 -14.80 -66.57 -7.92
N GLY A 440 -15.83 -66.67 -7.07
CA GLY A 440 -16.30 -67.83 -6.30
C GLY A 440 -15.59 -67.77 -4.93
N SER A 441 -16.24 -67.54 -3.78
CA SER A 441 -17.67 -67.66 -3.44
C SER A 441 -18.12 -66.63 -2.38
N THR A 442 -19.36 -66.73 -1.88
CA THR A 442 -20.03 -65.81 -0.92
C THR A 442 -19.94 -66.32 0.55
N PRO A 443 -20.84 -65.96 1.50
CA PRO A 443 -20.47 -65.20 2.71
C PRO A 443 -20.61 -66.03 4.02
N ASP A 444 -20.50 -65.38 5.18
CA ASP A 444 -21.55 -65.38 6.22
C ASP A 444 -21.25 -64.39 7.37
N ASP A 445 -22.34 -63.99 8.03
CA ASP A 445 -22.58 -63.41 9.37
C ASP A 445 -21.37 -63.12 10.30
N ALA A 446 -21.21 -61.91 10.86
CA ALA A 446 -22.08 -61.09 11.73
C ALA A 446 -22.00 -61.46 13.23
N GLU A 447 -21.54 -60.50 14.04
CA GLU A 447 -22.22 -60.04 15.27
C GLU A 447 -21.46 -58.85 15.91
N VAL A 448 -22.22 -57.91 16.49
CA VAL A 448 -21.73 -56.88 17.40
C VAL A 448 -22.64 -56.90 18.62
N PRO A 449 -22.08 -57.01 19.83
CA PRO A 449 -22.59 -56.22 20.94
C PRO A 449 -21.49 -55.52 21.74
N VAL A 450 -21.90 -54.42 22.38
CA VAL A 450 -21.11 -53.63 23.32
C VAL A 450 -21.43 -54.07 24.75
N ASN A 451 -20.41 -54.08 25.62
CA ASN A 451 -20.45 -53.61 27.02
C ASN A 451 -18.99 -53.59 27.53
N GLU A 452 -18.48 -52.53 28.16
CA GLU A 452 -18.90 -51.92 29.43
C GLU A 452 -18.68 -52.83 30.66
N THR A 453 -17.53 -52.64 31.30
CA THR A 453 -17.36 -52.87 32.74
C THR A 453 -16.54 -51.72 33.33
N ALA A 454 -17.22 -50.73 33.92
CA ALA A 454 -16.57 -49.72 34.74
C ALA A 454 -16.39 -50.24 36.18
N ALA A 455 -15.27 -49.91 36.81
CA ALA A 455 -15.05 -50.10 38.24
C ALA A 455 -14.13 -48.98 38.76
N GLU A 456 -14.71 -48.01 39.47
CA GLU A 456 -13.98 -46.89 40.06
C GLU A 456 -13.29 -47.29 41.37
N VAL A 457 -12.08 -46.78 41.61
CA VAL A 457 -11.59 -46.46 42.97
C VAL A 457 -10.78 -45.16 42.91
N ASN A 458 -11.09 -44.23 43.83
CA ASN A 458 -10.43 -42.92 43.95
C ASN A 458 -9.00 -42.99 44.51
N GLY A 459 -8.13 -42.01 44.19
CA GLY A 459 -6.77 -41.97 44.77
C GLY A 459 -5.89 -40.75 44.46
N THR A 460 -6.17 -39.61 45.08
CA THR A 460 -5.18 -38.60 45.55
C THR A 460 -4.19 -37.93 44.56
N MET A 461 -4.61 -36.76 44.07
CA MET A 461 -3.90 -35.45 44.01
C MET A 461 -2.35 -35.32 43.87
N ASN A 462 -1.98 -34.26 43.13
CA ASN A 462 -0.73 -33.47 43.21
C ASN A 462 0.57 -34.08 42.66
N ALA A 463 0.74 -33.96 41.34
CA ALA A 463 2.06 -33.87 40.72
C ALA A 463 2.62 -32.44 40.82
N MET A 464 3.81 -32.25 41.40
CA MET A 464 4.67 -31.10 41.11
C MET A 464 6.15 -31.41 41.41
N VAL A 465 6.81 -32.11 40.49
CA VAL A 465 8.28 -32.24 40.44
C VAL A 465 8.74 -31.95 39.01
N VAL A 466 9.80 -31.15 38.88
CA VAL A 466 10.33 -30.65 37.60
C VAL A 466 11.20 -31.71 36.90
N PRO A 467 10.99 -31.91 35.59
CA PRO A 467 12.09 -31.83 34.61
C PRO A 467 11.82 -30.67 33.64
N ALA A 468 12.77 -29.78 33.31
CA ALA A 468 14.06 -30.04 32.64
C ALA A 468 13.88 -30.45 31.17
N ALA A 469 13.95 -29.42 30.31
CA ALA A 469 14.17 -29.37 28.85
C ALA A 469 14.12 -30.66 28.00
N GLU A 470 13.24 -30.67 26.99
CA GLU A 470 13.52 -31.37 25.72
C GLU A 470 12.69 -30.85 24.52
N LYS A 471 13.16 -31.18 23.31
CA LYS A 471 12.43 -31.24 22.02
C LYS A 471 11.74 -29.97 21.47
N ILE A 472 12.55 -29.08 20.92
CA ILE A 472 12.18 -28.31 19.71
C ILE A 472 11.75 -29.30 18.61
N HIS A 473 10.62 -29.04 17.95
CA HIS A 473 10.11 -29.90 16.88
C HIS A 473 10.78 -29.62 15.53
N ARG A 474 10.94 -30.69 14.73
CA ARG A 474 11.56 -30.64 13.40
C ARG A 474 10.58 -30.08 12.37
N ILE A 475 11.07 -29.29 11.42
CA ILE A 475 10.38 -28.98 10.16
C ILE A 475 11.24 -29.55 9.03
N ASN A 476 10.62 -30.28 8.09
CA ASN A 476 11.34 -30.93 7.00
C ASN A 476 11.74 -29.92 5.91
N GLY A 477 13.03 -29.62 5.83
CA GLY A 477 13.67 -29.04 4.64
C GLY A 477 14.81 -29.94 4.19
N HIS A 478 14.65 -30.64 3.07
CA HIS A 478 15.69 -31.55 2.57
C HIS A 478 16.77 -30.73 1.86
N LEU A 479 17.85 -30.40 2.58
CA LEU A 479 19.03 -29.78 1.98
C LEU A 479 19.64 -30.75 0.95
N LEU A 480 19.95 -30.26 -0.25
CA LEU A 480 20.68 -31.02 -1.26
C LEU A 480 22.20 -30.93 -0.98
N PRO A 481 22.98 -31.99 -1.19
CA PRO A 481 24.43 -31.97 -0.99
C PRO A 481 25.15 -30.96 -1.90
N LEU A 482 26.27 -30.41 -1.42
CA LEU A 482 27.01 -29.33 -2.11
C LEU A 482 27.58 -29.76 -3.46
N GLU A 483 27.99 -31.03 -3.62
CA GLU A 483 28.43 -31.63 -4.89
C GLU A 483 27.46 -31.36 -6.05
N GLU A 484 26.16 -31.56 -5.82
CA GLU A 484 25.11 -31.52 -6.86
C GLU A 484 24.84 -30.10 -7.39
N LEU A 485 25.25 -29.08 -6.63
CA LEU A 485 25.25 -27.68 -7.06
C LEU A 485 26.50 -27.28 -7.86
N LEU A 486 27.62 -27.98 -7.67
CA LEU A 486 28.89 -27.70 -8.35
C LEU A 486 28.95 -28.35 -9.74
N GLU A 487 28.42 -29.57 -9.90
CA GLU A 487 28.35 -30.23 -11.22
C GLU A 487 27.44 -29.51 -12.23
N ARG A 488 26.50 -28.67 -11.75
CA ARG A 488 25.61 -27.86 -12.59
C ARG A 488 26.27 -26.58 -13.13
N GLY A 489 27.57 -26.38 -12.90
CA GLY A 489 28.31 -25.16 -13.24
C GLY A 489 28.79 -25.03 -14.70
N SER A 490 28.69 -26.07 -15.52
CA SER A 490 29.15 -26.07 -16.92
C SER A 490 27.99 -26.06 -17.93
N ASP A 491 28.17 -25.31 -19.02
CA ASP A 491 27.37 -25.31 -20.25
C ASP A 491 25.87 -24.94 -20.14
N GLN A 492 25.58 -23.63 -20.09
CA GLN A 492 24.81 -22.96 -21.16
C GLN A 492 25.10 -21.44 -21.21
N PRO A 493 25.13 -20.80 -22.41
CA PRO A 493 25.48 -19.39 -22.58
C PRO A 493 24.27 -18.47 -22.38
N ILE A 494 24.01 -18.04 -21.14
CA ILE A 494 23.01 -17.01 -20.85
C ILE A 494 23.64 -15.61 -21.01
N GLN A 495 23.06 -14.80 -21.89
CA GLN A 495 23.48 -13.42 -22.11
C GLN A 495 23.15 -12.57 -20.88
N SER A 496 24.17 -12.08 -20.17
CA SER A 496 23.98 -11.07 -19.12
C SER A 496 23.94 -9.66 -19.73
N PRO A 497 22.96 -8.80 -19.38
CA PRO A 497 23.12 -7.37 -19.56
C PRO A 497 24.27 -6.89 -18.65
N SER A 498 25.13 -6.02 -19.15
CA SER A 498 26.33 -5.56 -18.43
C SER A 498 25.97 -4.56 -17.33
N VAL A 499 25.47 -5.06 -16.20
CA VAL A 499 25.32 -4.29 -14.96
C VAL A 499 26.71 -4.11 -14.34
N SER A 500 27.00 -2.89 -13.87
CA SER A 500 28.28 -2.56 -13.24
C SER A 500 28.47 -3.35 -11.95
N ILE A 501 29.47 -4.23 -11.95
CA ILE A 501 29.83 -5.09 -10.80
C ILE A 501 30.41 -4.25 -9.64
N GLY A 502 30.96 -3.07 -9.92
CA GLY A 502 31.53 -2.19 -8.91
C GLY A 502 30.47 -1.59 -7.98
N ASP A 503 29.36 -1.10 -8.55
CA ASP A 503 28.32 -0.39 -7.79
C ASP A 503 27.55 -1.35 -6.87
N THR A 504 27.21 -2.54 -7.35
CA THR A 504 26.56 -3.58 -6.52
C THR A 504 27.49 -4.12 -5.44
N TYR A 505 28.78 -4.31 -5.73
CA TYR A 505 29.77 -4.71 -4.73
C TYR A 505 29.92 -3.67 -3.61
N GLU A 506 29.94 -2.38 -3.96
CA GLU A 506 30.03 -1.31 -2.97
C GLU A 506 28.74 -1.18 -2.13
N GLU A 507 27.55 -1.32 -2.73
CA GLU A 507 26.31 -1.44 -1.97
C GLU A 507 26.34 -2.62 -0.97
N HIS A 508 26.81 -3.80 -1.41
CA HIS A 508 26.95 -4.95 -0.53
C HIS A 508 27.99 -4.72 0.58
N ARG A 509 29.09 -4.02 0.29
CA ARG A 509 30.11 -3.64 1.30
C ARG A 509 29.53 -2.69 2.35
N ILE A 510 28.79 -1.66 1.95
CA ILE A 510 28.14 -0.70 2.84
C ILE A 510 27.06 -1.41 3.69
N ARG A 511 26.24 -2.30 3.09
CA ARG A 511 25.28 -3.13 3.83
C ARG A 511 25.97 -4.02 4.87
N MET A 512 27.10 -4.65 4.53
CA MET A 512 27.87 -5.46 5.47
C MET A 512 28.49 -4.63 6.61
N GLN A 513 29.01 -3.44 6.32
CA GLN A 513 29.51 -2.52 7.35
C GLN A 513 28.38 -2.12 8.32
N HIS A 514 27.24 -1.66 7.80
CA HIS A 514 26.10 -1.27 8.62
C HIS A 514 25.52 -2.42 9.45
N LEU A 515 25.46 -3.65 8.90
CA LEU A 515 25.07 -4.84 9.66
C LEU A 515 26.09 -5.22 10.74
N THR A 516 27.39 -5.00 10.50
CA THR A 516 28.46 -5.23 11.49
C THR A 516 28.39 -4.21 12.61
N GLU A 517 28.10 -2.94 12.29
CA GLU A 517 27.86 -1.88 13.28
C GLU A 517 26.61 -2.17 14.13
N LEU A 518 25.48 -2.56 13.51
CA LEU A 518 24.28 -2.97 14.26
C LEU A 518 24.54 -4.19 15.15
N LEU A 519 25.32 -5.18 14.69
CA LEU A 519 25.68 -6.33 15.51
C LEU A 519 26.56 -5.91 16.70
N TYR A 520 27.54 -5.02 16.49
CA TYR A 520 28.36 -4.48 17.57
C TYR A 520 27.55 -3.64 18.57
N GLU A 521 26.59 -2.83 18.11
CA GLU A 521 25.66 -2.12 19.00
C GLU A 521 24.73 -3.07 19.75
N ALA A 522 24.28 -4.17 19.12
CA ALA A 522 23.49 -5.22 19.77
C ALA A 522 24.29 -5.99 20.83
N GLU A 523 25.55 -6.34 20.56
CA GLU A 523 26.47 -6.97 21.52
C GLU A 523 26.81 -6.04 22.68
N LEU A 524 27.06 -4.75 22.41
CA LEU A 524 27.34 -3.74 23.44
C LEU A 524 26.11 -3.46 24.32
N THR A 525 24.92 -3.35 23.73
CA THR A 525 23.68 -3.17 24.49
C THR A 525 23.27 -4.41 25.26
N GLY A 526 23.47 -5.62 24.71
CA GLY A 526 23.31 -6.89 25.43
C GLY A 526 24.28 -7.01 26.62
N SER A 527 25.55 -6.62 26.43
CA SER A 527 26.56 -6.57 27.50
C SER A 527 26.16 -5.58 28.60
N ARG A 528 25.67 -4.40 28.23
CA ARG A 528 25.14 -3.41 29.19
C ARG A 528 23.91 -3.92 29.94
N LEU A 529 22.96 -4.56 29.26
CA LEU A 529 21.73 -5.08 29.86
C LEU A 529 22.00 -6.26 30.80
N THR A 530 22.93 -7.15 30.45
CA THR A 530 23.34 -8.27 31.32
C THR A 530 24.06 -7.79 32.58
N GLU A 531 24.93 -6.78 32.48
CA GLU A 531 25.57 -6.16 33.65
C GLU A 531 24.55 -5.40 34.53
N GLN A 532 23.64 -4.61 33.93
CA GLN A 532 22.52 -4.01 34.66
C GLN A 532 21.67 -5.06 35.37
N ASN A 533 21.39 -6.19 34.72
CA ASN A 533 20.64 -7.30 35.32
C ASN A 533 21.41 -7.97 36.47
N ARG A 534 22.74 -8.06 36.39
CA ARG A 534 23.62 -8.53 37.47
C ARG A 534 23.58 -7.59 38.68
N VAL A 535 23.72 -6.29 38.45
CA VAL A 535 23.66 -5.25 39.50
C VAL A 535 22.28 -5.23 40.16
N LEU A 536 21.19 -5.22 39.39
CA LEU A 536 19.83 -5.27 39.93
C LEU A 536 19.57 -6.54 40.74
N LYS A 537 20.06 -7.71 40.30
CA LYS A 537 19.94 -8.95 41.07
C LYS A 537 20.70 -8.91 42.40
N GLU A 538 21.88 -8.29 42.45
CA GLU A 538 22.61 -8.15 43.71
C GLU A 538 22.02 -7.04 44.60
N GLU A 539 21.46 -5.98 44.03
CA GLU A 539 20.73 -4.95 44.80
C GLU A 539 19.46 -5.53 45.43
N ILE A 540 18.67 -6.31 44.69
CA ILE A 540 17.52 -7.05 45.23
C ILE A 540 17.96 -7.96 46.37
N ARG A 541 19.02 -8.76 46.19
CA ARG A 541 19.59 -9.59 47.27
C ARG A 541 20.03 -8.76 48.48
N ARG A 542 20.67 -7.61 48.26
CA ARG A 542 21.11 -6.69 49.34
C ARG A 542 19.91 -6.13 50.10
N LEU A 543 18.84 -5.76 49.39
CA LEU A 543 17.59 -5.26 49.98
C LEU A 543 16.86 -6.36 50.76
N THR A 544 16.73 -7.58 50.22
CA THR A 544 16.15 -8.73 50.95
C THR A 544 16.97 -9.06 52.21
N ARG A 545 18.31 -9.15 52.13
CA ARG A 545 19.17 -9.30 53.33
C ARG A 545 18.96 -8.15 54.32
N ASN A 546 18.67 -6.94 53.85
CA ASN A 546 18.43 -5.78 54.72
C ASN A 546 17.07 -5.84 55.42
N GLU A 547 16.02 -6.24 54.72
CA GLU A 547 14.68 -6.48 55.24
C GLU A 547 14.67 -7.62 56.27
N GLU A 548 15.35 -8.74 55.97
CA GLU A 548 15.56 -9.83 56.93
C GLU A 548 16.31 -9.37 58.18
N ARG A 549 17.35 -8.53 58.04
CA ARG A 549 18.01 -7.90 59.20
C ARG A 549 17.09 -6.94 59.96
N GLN A 550 16.19 -6.22 59.30
CA GLN A 550 15.19 -5.36 59.96
C GLN A 550 14.21 -6.19 60.80
N GLN A 551 13.78 -7.36 60.36
CA GLN A 551 13.01 -8.30 61.18
C GLN A 551 13.78 -8.74 62.44
N HIS A 552 15.11 -8.82 62.35
CA HIS A 552 15.99 -9.13 63.48
C HIS A 552 16.42 -7.90 64.33
N LEU A 553 16.13 -6.65 63.92
CA LEU A 553 16.48 -5.44 64.69
C LEU A 553 15.74 -5.32 66.02
N ASN A 554 14.51 -5.86 66.11
CA ASN A 554 13.78 -5.98 67.39
C ASN A 554 14.54 -6.83 68.43
N ASN A 555 15.58 -7.56 68.01
CA ASN A 555 16.44 -8.39 68.84
C ASN A 555 17.90 -7.89 68.81
N ALA A 556 18.13 -6.60 68.51
CA ALA A 556 19.46 -5.98 68.44
C ALA A 556 20.21 -6.00 69.78
N GLU A 557 19.52 -6.01 70.93
CA GLU A 557 20.16 -6.16 72.23
C GLU A 557 20.74 -7.57 72.44
N TYR A 558 20.04 -8.61 71.99
CA TYR A 558 20.59 -9.97 71.96
C TYR A 558 21.78 -10.06 70.99
N LEU A 559 21.69 -9.45 69.80
CA LEU A 559 22.81 -9.39 68.86
C LEU A 559 24.03 -8.69 69.48
N LYS A 560 23.86 -7.55 70.16
CA LYS A 560 24.89 -6.88 70.97
C LYS A 560 25.51 -7.85 71.99
N ASN A 561 24.69 -8.59 72.73
CA ASN A 561 25.16 -9.56 73.72
C ASN A 561 25.88 -10.77 73.11
N VAL A 562 25.49 -11.23 71.91
CA VAL A 562 26.17 -12.29 71.15
C VAL A 562 27.51 -11.80 70.60
N VAL A 563 27.56 -10.62 69.98
CA VAL A 563 28.80 -9.98 69.49
C VAL A 563 29.78 -9.73 70.64
N LEU A 564 29.31 -9.20 71.78
CA LEU A 564 30.15 -9.00 72.96
C LEU A 564 30.73 -10.32 73.50
N LYS A 565 29.95 -11.41 73.51
CA LYS A 565 30.46 -12.75 73.89
C LYS A 565 31.45 -13.30 72.86
N PHE A 566 31.20 -13.12 71.57
CA PHE A 566 32.08 -13.59 70.49
C PHE A 566 33.44 -12.87 70.50
N VAL A 567 33.45 -11.55 70.65
CA VAL A 567 34.69 -10.75 70.69
C VAL A 567 35.48 -10.98 71.98
N ASN A 568 34.80 -11.11 73.13
CA ASN A 568 35.46 -11.23 74.44
C ASN A 568 36.36 -12.48 74.55
N PRO A 569 37.67 -12.33 74.87
CA PRO A 569 38.62 -13.44 74.94
C PRO A 569 38.39 -14.42 76.10
N LYS A 570 37.39 -14.19 76.96
CA LYS A 570 36.97 -15.13 78.02
C LYS A 570 35.99 -16.23 77.55
N PHE A 571 35.50 -16.17 76.30
CA PHE A 571 34.48 -17.09 75.79
C PHE A 571 34.87 -17.71 74.43
N GLN A 572 36.14 -18.07 74.25
CA GLN A 572 36.67 -18.54 72.97
C GLN A 572 36.02 -19.87 72.54
N ASP A 573 35.86 -20.81 73.47
CA ASP A 573 35.18 -22.11 73.29
C ASP A 573 33.73 -21.96 72.79
N ALA A 574 33.07 -20.83 73.09
CA ALA A 574 31.71 -20.54 72.67
C ALA A 574 31.61 -19.93 71.26
N ARG A 575 32.71 -19.41 70.69
CA ARG A 575 32.73 -18.78 69.35
C ARG A 575 32.12 -19.66 68.24
N PRO A 576 32.46 -20.95 68.07
CA PRO A 576 31.84 -21.80 67.04
C PRO A 576 30.33 -22.03 67.27
N SER A 577 29.86 -21.97 68.52
CA SER A 577 28.42 -22.09 68.86
C SER A 577 27.65 -20.79 68.61
N LEU A 578 28.31 -19.63 68.77
CA LEU A 578 27.74 -18.31 68.48
C LEU A 578 27.78 -17.94 66.99
N LEU A 579 28.66 -18.58 66.19
CA LEU A 579 28.81 -18.28 64.76
C LEU A 579 27.51 -18.52 63.94
N PRO A 580 26.77 -19.65 64.06
CA PRO A 580 25.49 -19.82 63.37
C PRO A 580 24.46 -18.74 63.72
N VAL A 581 24.47 -18.25 64.96
CA VAL A 581 23.60 -17.17 65.44
C VAL A 581 23.97 -15.83 64.80
N LEU A 582 25.27 -15.53 64.68
CA LEU A 582 25.73 -14.35 63.94
C LEU A 582 25.36 -14.44 62.46
N THR A 583 25.55 -15.59 61.81
CA THR A 583 25.22 -15.82 60.40
C THR A 583 23.73 -15.61 60.12
N THR A 584 22.82 -16.09 60.97
CA THR A 584 21.37 -15.88 60.79
C THR A 584 20.94 -14.45 61.10
N MET A 585 21.46 -13.84 62.16
CA MET A 585 21.03 -12.52 62.62
C MET A 585 21.60 -11.36 61.78
N LEU A 586 22.81 -11.51 61.25
CA LEU A 586 23.47 -10.53 60.36
C LEU A 586 23.28 -10.86 58.87
N ARG A 587 22.70 -12.02 58.53
CA ARG A 587 22.54 -12.53 57.15
C ARG A 587 23.83 -12.44 56.32
N LEU A 588 24.90 -12.95 56.93
CA LEU A 588 26.25 -12.97 56.37
C LEU A 588 26.30 -13.75 55.05
N SER A 589 27.18 -13.32 54.16
CA SER A 589 27.55 -14.08 52.97
C SER A 589 28.27 -15.40 53.35
N LYS A 590 28.33 -16.34 52.41
CA LYS A 590 29.09 -17.59 52.61
C LYS A 590 30.59 -17.35 52.77
N GLU A 591 31.10 -16.24 52.22
CA GLU A 591 32.50 -15.83 52.32
C GLU A 591 32.78 -15.21 53.69
N GLU A 592 31.93 -14.27 54.12
CA GLU A 592 31.99 -13.62 55.45
C GLU A 592 31.87 -14.66 56.59
N ALA A 593 30.95 -15.62 56.45
CA ALA A 593 30.79 -16.70 57.42
C ALA A 593 32.04 -17.59 57.52
N ALA A 594 32.69 -17.90 56.39
CA ALA A 594 33.92 -18.68 56.34
C ALA A 594 35.16 -17.91 56.85
N GLU A 595 35.16 -16.57 56.82
CA GLU A 595 36.17 -15.76 57.50
C GLU A 595 36.00 -15.76 59.01
N LEU A 596 34.76 -15.58 59.50
CA LEU A 596 34.48 -15.69 60.94
C LEU A 596 34.69 -17.11 61.48
N GLU A 597 34.48 -18.15 60.67
CA GLU A 597 34.82 -19.54 61.00
C GLU A 597 36.33 -19.72 61.22
N LYS A 598 37.17 -19.22 60.30
CA LYS A 598 38.63 -19.22 60.47
C LYS A 598 39.05 -18.48 61.74
N ILE A 599 38.43 -17.34 62.04
CA ILE A 599 38.71 -16.55 63.27
C ILE A 599 38.26 -17.29 64.55
N ALA A 600 37.14 -18.03 64.49
CA ALA A 600 36.69 -18.85 65.62
C ALA A 600 37.61 -20.06 65.87
N VAL A 601 38.08 -20.74 64.81
CA VAL A 601 38.96 -21.91 64.91
C VAL A 601 40.39 -21.52 65.28
N SER A 602 40.98 -20.49 64.66
CA SER A 602 42.35 -20.03 64.95
C SER A 602 42.55 -19.47 66.37
N ALA A 603 41.47 -19.27 67.13
CA ALA A 603 41.53 -18.90 68.55
C ALA A 603 41.56 -20.10 69.51
N ASN A 604 41.17 -21.29 69.05
CA ASN A 604 41.03 -22.49 69.88
C ASN A 604 42.31 -23.34 69.92
N ASP A 605 43.25 -23.12 69.01
CA ASP A 605 44.55 -23.79 68.99
C ASP A 605 45.60 -22.91 69.69
N GLY A 606 46.01 -23.33 70.89
CA GLY A 606 46.78 -22.51 71.85
C GLY A 606 48.25 -22.25 71.51
N SER A 607 48.65 -22.32 70.23
CA SER A 607 50.05 -22.35 69.77
C SER A 607 50.55 -21.09 69.01
N GLY A 608 49.87 -19.94 69.21
CA GLY A 608 50.41 -18.59 68.95
C GLY A 608 50.36 -18.08 67.49
N PRO A 609 51.00 -16.94 67.17
CA PRO A 609 51.62 -15.94 68.05
C PRO A 609 50.66 -14.78 68.39
N SER A 610 51.15 -13.78 69.15
CA SER A 610 50.38 -12.62 69.64
C SER A 610 50.06 -11.56 68.57
N SER A 611 49.34 -11.94 67.50
CA SER A 611 49.04 -11.06 66.34
C SER A 611 47.70 -10.31 66.43
N PHE A 612 46.97 -10.41 67.55
CA PHE A 612 45.65 -9.79 67.72
C PHE A 612 45.67 -8.25 67.89
N SER A 613 46.84 -7.60 67.85
CA SER A 613 46.99 -6.16 68.08
C SER A 613 46.92 -5.27 66.83
N ALA A 614 46.93 -5.85 65.62
CA ALA A 614 47.27 -5.10 64.40
C ALA A 614 46.14 -4.84 63.37
N PRO A 615 45.10 -5.68 63.18
CA PRO A 615 44.10 -5.43 62.12
C PRO A 615 43.09 -4.32 62.47
N TRP A 616 42.43 -4.42 63.63
CA TRP A 616 41.24 -3.62 63.94
C TRP A 616 41.53 -2.15 64.24
N TYR A 617 42.70 -1.84 64.82
CA TYR A 617 43.06 -0.47 65.18
C TYR A 617 43.28 0.43 63.95
N GLY A 618 43.75 -0.14 62.83
CA GLY A 618 43.96 0.60 61.58
C GLY A 618 42.66 1.09 60.94
N TYR A 619 41.55 0.33 61.06
CA TYR A 619 40.25 0.75 60.54
C TYR A 619 39.61 1.87 61.38
N LEU A 620 39.79 1.84 62.71
CA LEU A 620 39.33 2.92 63.60
C LEU A 620 40.06 4.23 63.33
N GLN A 621 41.38 4.20 63.14
CA GLN A 621 42.18 5.39 62.79
C GLN A 621 41.75 6.03 61.47
N ARG A 622 41.22 5.22 60.52
CA ARG A 622 40.66 5.72 59.26
C ARG A 622 39.31 6.43 59.42
N TRP A 623 38.62 6.29 60.56
CA TRP A 623 37.38 7.01 60.87
C TRP A 623 37.64 8.29 61.70
N SER A 624 38.77 8.39 62.40
CA SER A 624 39.18 9.61 63.13
C SER A 624 39.98 10.61 62.29
N GLY A 625 40.29 10.29 61.02
CA GLY A 625 41.02 11.16 60.08
C GLY A 625 40.23 12.36 59.57
N GLY A 626 39.78 13.24 60.46
CA GLY A 626 38.96 14.42 60.15
C GLY A 626 39.09 15.59 61.13
N PHE A 627 40.08 15.57 62.03
CA PHE A 627 40.42 16.66 62.95
C PHE A 627 41.94 16.90 62.96
N SER A 628 42.38 17.82 62.10
CA SER A 628 43.64 18.58 62.16
C SER A 628 43.55 19.79 61.23
#